data_AF-A0A0N4YJM0-F1
#
_entry.id   AF-A0A0N4YJM0-F1
#
_cell.length_a   1.000
_cell.length_b   1.000
_cell.length_c   1.000
_cell.angle_alpha   90.00
_cell.angle_beta   90.00
_cell.angle_gamma   90.00
#
_symmetry.space_group_name_H-M   'P 1'
#
loop_
_entity.id
_entity.type
_entity.pdbx_description
1 polymer ?
#
loop_
_entity_poly.entity_id
_entity_poly.type
_entity_poly.pdbx_seq_one_letter_code
_entity_poly.pdbx_strand_id
1 'polypeptide(L)'
;MLQDHNVFYRESLPPDSHYAKATIVFLHGQAYTSLTWTDRGSLRTFAALGYHCIAPDLPGSGQTRGPAVSLHDKPQFLLSFLSALGVKQYVLPLLAQDVFVCAVGDYDTSLGPTAAANLRVLPNARLHKIPNAGHACHLNNPQAFEEICMNFFDLVRNYHAL
;
A
#
# COMPACT_ATOMS: atom_id res chain seq x y z
N MET A 1 1.89 -17.65 8.97
CA MET A 1 0.49 -17.55 9.41
C MET A 1 0.38 -16.32 10.28
N LEU A 2 -0.56 -15.41 10.00
CA LEU A 2 -0.76 -14.15 10.73
C LEU A 2 -2.22 -14.09 11.21
N GLN A 3 -2.45 -14.10 12.53
CA GLN A 3 -3.80 -14.03 13.11
C GLN A 3 -4.76 -15.06 12.47
N ASP A 4 -4.33 -16.32 12.33
CA ASP A 4 -5.05 -17.43 11.66
C ASP A 4 -5.24 -17.29 10.14
N HIS A 5 -4.60 -16.32 9.51
CA HIS A 5 -4.60 -16.15 8.06
C HIS A 5 -3.31 -16.69 7.43
N ASN A 6 -3.47 -17.33 6.27
CA ASN A 6 -2.36 -17.57 5.35
C ASN A 6 -2.39 -16.45 4.30
N VAL A 7 -1.63 -15.38 4.56
CA VAL A 7 -1.61 -14.18 3.74
C VAL A 7 -0.79 -14.43 2.48
N PHE A 8 -1.44 -14.30 1.33
CA PHE A 8 -0.75 -14.27 0.04
C PHE A 8 -0.31 -12.84 -0.27
N TYR A 9 0.90 -12.69 -0.79
CA TYR A 9 1.37 -11.43 -1.35
C TYR A 9 2.29 -11.69 -2.53
N ARG A 10 2.38 -10.70 -3.42
CA ARG A 10 3.36 -10.67 -4.49
C ARG A 10 4.46 -9.70 -4.13
N GLU A 11 5.67 -10.04 -4.54
CA GLU A 11 6.87 -9.27 -4.23
C GLU A 11 7.67 -9.05 -5.52
N SER A 12 8.27 -7.87 -5.66
CA SER A 12 9.22 -7.57 -6.72
C SER A 12 10.37 -6.75 -6.15
N LEU A 13 11.58 -7.25 -6.34
CA LEU A 13 12.82 -6.65 -5.84
C LEU A 13 13.56 -5.94 -6.98
N PRO A 14 14.35 -4.90 -6.68
CA PRO A 14 15.18 -4.24 -7.68
C PRO A 14 16.13 -5.23 -8.38
N PRO A 15 16.30 -5.14 -9.71
CA PRO A 15 17.35 -5.87 -10.39
C PRO A 15 18.71 -5.37 -9.86
N ASP A 16 19.58 -6.32 -9.50
CA ASP A 16 20.99 -6.11 -9.20
C ASP A 16 21.36 -5.38 -7.88
N SER A 17 20.40 -5.13 -6.97
CA SER A 17 20.70 -4.49 -5.68
C SER A 17 20.26 -5.32 -4.47
N HIS A 18 21.18 -5.53 -3.52
CA HIS A 18 20.84 -6.03 -2.18
C HIS A 18 20.10 -4.98 -1.32
N TYR A 19 20.05 -3.72 -1.76
CA TYR A 19 19.43 -2.61 -1.05
C TYR A 19 18.34 -1.94 -1.91
N ALA A 20 17.11 -1.93 -1.41
CA ALA A 20 16.04 -1.14 -2.00
C ALA A 20 16.07 0.30 -1.46
N LYS A 21 15.74 1.27 -2.32
CA LYS A 21 15.61 2.69 -1.93
C LYS A 21 14.56 2.88 -0.84
N ALA A 22 13.42 2.21 -1.01
CA ALA A 22 12.33 2.12 -0.05
C ALA A 22 11.44 0.92 -0.40
N THR A 23 10.52 0.56 0.50
CA THR A 23 9.44 -0.38 0.17
C THR A 23 8.20 0.39 -0.31
N ILE A 24 7.49 -0.14 -1.31
CA ILE A 24 6.20 0.35 -1.79
C ILE A 24 5.18 -0.78 -1.60
N VAL A 25 4.10 -0.49 -0.88
CA VAL A 25 3.04 -1.45 -0.56
C VAL A 25 1.80 -1.12 -1.39
N PHE A 26 1.47 -1.99 -2.34
CA PHE A 26 0.36 -1.80 -3.26
C PHE A 26 -0.91 -2.45 -2.72
N LEU A 27 -1.91 -1.64 -2.35
CA LEU A 27 -3.21 -2.14 -1.89
C LEU A 27 -4.23 -2.15 -3.02
N HIS A 28 -4.85 -3.31 -3.22
CA HIS A 28 -5.94 -3.47 -4.16
C HIS A 28 -7.29 -3.07 -3.52
N GLY A 29 -8.24 -2.62 -4.33
CA GLY A 29 -9.65 -2.45 -3.93
C GLY A 29 -10.41 -3.78 -3.88
N GLN A 30 -11.67 -3.74 -3.43
CA GLN A 30 -12.50 -4.93 -3.16
C GLN A 30 -12.73 -5.85 -4.38
N ALA A 31 -12.74 -5.29 -5.59
CA ALA A 31 -12.91 -6.05 -6.84
C ALA A 31 -11.59 -6.57 -7.45
N TYR A 32 -10.46 -6.29 -6.82
CA TYR A 32 -9.13 -6.54 -7.36
C TYR A 32 -8.31 -7.41 -6.41
N THR A 33 -7.10 -7.79 -6.84
CA THR A 33 -6.14 -8.56 -6.04
C THR A 33 -4.72 -8.06 -6.32
N SER A 34 -3.73 -8.60 -5.63
CA SER A 34 -2.31 -8.43 -5.91
C SER A 34 -1.94 -8.71 -7.38
N LEU A 35 -2.68 -9.59 -8.07
CA LEU A 35 -2.45 -9.90 -9.49
C LEU A 35 -2.63 -8.66 -10.38
N THR A 36 -3.58 -7.77 -10.07
CA THR A 36 -3.83 -6.54 -10.84
C THR A 36 -2.55 -5.70 -10.99
N TRP A 37 -1.73 -5.63 -9.95
CA TRP A 37 -0.47 -4.89 -9.94
C TRP A 37 0.63 -5.56 -10.76
N THR A 38 0.56 -6.89 -10.89
CA THR A 38 1.48 -7.66 -11.71
C THR A 38 1.12 -7.53 -13.18
N ASP A 39 -0.15 -7.69 -13.53
CA ASP A 39 -0.63 -7.64 -14.92
C ASP A 39 -0.45 -6.25 -15.54
N ARG A 40 -0.62 -5.19 -14.73
CA ARG A 40 -0.34 -3.79 -15.15
C ARG A 40 1.17 -3.47 -15.18
N GLY A 41 2.03 -4.40 -14.76
CA GLY A 41 3.47 -4.21 -14.69
C GLY A 41 3.96 -3.26 -13.58
N SER A 42 3.08 -2.78 -12.70
CA SER A 42 3.42 -1.79 -11.68
C SER A 42 4.54 -2.27 -10.76
N LEU A 43 4.45 -3.50 -10.24
CA LEU A 43 5.49 -4.05 -9.36
C LEU A 43 6.86 -4.07 -10.04
N ARG A 44 6.92 -4.54 -11.29
CA ARG A 44 8.16 -4.62 -12.07
C ARG A 44 8.72 -3.24 -12.40
N THR A 45 7.85 -2.28 -12.76
CA THR A 45 8.26 -0.91 -13.08
C THR A 45 8.89 -0.23 -11.87
N PHE A 46 8.24 -0.28 -10.70
CA PHE A 46 8.79 0.31 -9.49
C PHE A 46 10.02 -0.44 -8.98
N ALA A 47 10.08 -1.76 -9.13
CA ALA A 47 11.28 -2.54 -8.87
C ALA A 47 12.46 -2.09 -9.73
N ALA A 48 12.26 -1.92 -11.05
CA ALA A 48 13.30 -1.41 -11.95
C ALA A 48 13.76 0.02 -11.59
N LEU A 49 12.92 0.82 -10.93
CA LEU A 49 13.28 2.14 -10.41
C LEU A 49 14.06 2.08 -9.08
N GLY A 50 14.29 0.89 -8.52
CA GLY A 50 15.06 0.67 -7.30
C GLY A 50 14.24 0.50 -6.03
N TYR A 51 12.93 0.27 -6.13
CA TYR A 51 12.05 0.06 -4.98
C TYR A 51 11.77 -1.41 -4.70
N HIS A 52 11.65 -1.78 -3.43
CA HIS A 52 11.08 -3.07 -3.04
C HIS A 52 9.56 -2.95 -3.11
N CYS A 53 8.89 -3.78 -3.89
CA CYS A 53 7.45 -3.68 -4.11
C CYS A 53 6.73 -4.89 -3.53
N ILE A 54 5.73 -4.66 -2.68
CA ILE A 54 4.92 -5.70 -2.04
C ILE A 54 3.45 -5.42 -2.37
N ALA A 55 2.70 -6.43 -2.78
CA ALA A 55 1.26 -6.35 -2.98
C ALA A 55 0.56 -7.50 -2.24
N PRO A 56 0.01 -7.28 -1.04
CA PRO A 56 -0.76 -8.31 -0.34
C PRO A 56 -2.16 -8.46 -0.92
N ASP A 57 -2.68 -9.69 -0.86
CA ASP A 57 -4.11 -9.95 -0.91
C ASP A 57 -4.67 -9.80 0.52
N LEU A 58 -5.60 -8.86 0.74
CA LEU A 58 -6.22 -8.71 2.08
C LEU A 58 -7.18 -9.88 2.39
N PRO A 59 -7.46 -10.17 3.68
CA PRO A 59 -8.41 -11.21 4.05
C PRO A 59 -9.79 -11.02 3.40
N GLY A 60 -10.29 -12.11 2.80
CA GLY A 60 -11.49 -12.11 1.96
C GLY A 60 -11.24 -11.77 0.49
N SER A 61 -9.98 -11.70 0.04
CA SER A 61 -9.63 -11.40 -1.35
C SER A 61 -8.53 -12.32 -1.88
N GLY A 62 -8.57 -12.56 -3.19
CA GLY A 62 -7.54 -13.30 -3.93
C GLY A 62 -7.16 -14.66 -3.33
N GLN A 63 -5.88 -14.81 -3.01
CA GLN A 63 -5.29 -16.07 -2.54
C GLN A 63 -5.06 -16.12 -1.04
N THR A 64 -5.34 -15.03 -0.31
CA THR A 64 -5.29 -15.07 1.16
C THR A 64 -6.38 -15.99 1.68
N ARG A 65 -6.00 -16.91 2.57
CA ARG A 65 -6.91 -17.87 3.22
C ARG A 65 -7.09 -17.52 4.69
N GLY A 66 -8.28 -17.76 5.22
CA GLY A 66 -8.70 -17.38 6.57
C GLY A 66 -10.08 -16.72 6.58
N PRO A 67 -10.63 -16.38 7.75
CA PRO A 67 -11.88 -15.65 7.86
C PRO A 67 -11.79 -14.27 7.18
N ALA A 68 -12.92 -13.72 6.74
CA ALA A 68 -12.93 -12.34 6.27
C ALA A 68 -12.76 -11.38 7.46
N VAL A 69 -11.89 -10.39 7.30
CA VAL A 69 -11.70 -9.32 8.29
C VAL A 69 -12.61 -8.14 7.95
N SER A 70 -13.23 -7.53 8.96
CA SER A 70 -14.13 -6.38 8.80
C SER A 70 -13.39 -5.18 8.21
N LEU A 71 -14.09 -4.25 7.56
CA LEU A 71 -13.47 -3.04 7.00
C LEU A 71 -12.72 -2.23 8.06
N HIS A 72 -13.26 -2.12 9.28
CA HIS A 72 -12.62 -1.42 10.40
C HIS A 72 -11.33 -2.09 10.87
N ASP A 73 -11.23 -3.41 10.75
CA ASP A 73 -10.07 -4.18 11.23
C ASP A 73 -8.98 -4.36 10.14
N LYS A 74 -9.31 -4.11 8.86
CA LYS A 74 -8.36 -4.21 7.74
C LYS A 74 -7.11 -3.33 7.90
N PRO A 75 -7.19 -2.07 8.37
CA PRO A 75 -6.00 -1.27 8.66
C PRO A 75 -5.06 -1.93 9.67
N GLN A 76 -5.60 -2.42 10.79
CA GLN A 76 -4.81 -3.08 11.83
C GLN A 76 -4.21 -4.40 11.33
N PHE A 77 -4.95 -5.15 10.52
CA PHE A 77 -4.45 -6.35 9.87
C PHE A 77 -3.26 -6.03 8.95
N LEU A 78 -3.38 -4.99 8.13
CA LEU A 78 -2.29 -4.54 7.25
C LEU A 78 -1.05 -4.14 8.04
N LEU A 79 -1.20 -3.37 9.11
CA LEU A 79 -0.08 -2.99 9.98
C LEU A 79 0.61 -4.23 10.59
N SER A 80 -0.18 -5.20 11.04
CA SER A 80 0.33 -6.48 11.58
C SER A 80 1.09 -7.27 10.51
N PHE A 81 0.60 -7.27 9.26
CA PHE A 81 1.25 -7.90 8.13
C PHE A 81 2.58 -7.24 7.78
N LEU A 82 2.62 -5.90 7.69
CA LEU A 82 3.85 -5.16 7.39
C LEU A 82 4.90 -5.31 8.49
N SER A 83 4.46 -5.32 9.75
CA SER A 83 5.31 -5.63 10.90
C SER A 83 5.91 -7.03 10.81
N ALA A 84 5.10 -8.04 10.45
CA ALA A 84 5.56 -9.42 10.27
C ALA A 84 6.58 -9.58 9.13
N LEU A 85 6.51 -8.73 8.10
CA LEU A 85 7.51 -8.68 7.02
C LEU A 85 8.73 -7.81 7.35
N GLY A 86 8.79 -7.21 8.55
CA GLY A 86 9.89 -6.30 8.93
C GLY A 86 9.91 -4.99 8.13
N VAL A 87 8.81 -4.65 7.46
CA VAL A 87 8.70 -3.44 6.64
C VAL A 87 8.42 -2.24 7.55
N LYS A 88 9.47 -1.50 7.89
CA LYS A 88 9.39 -0.34 8.79
C LYS A 88 9.08 0.97 8.07
N GLN A 89 9.25 0.99 6.76
CA GLN A 89 9.27 2.19 5.92
C GLN A 89 8.63 1.87 4.58
N TYR A 90 7.47 2.48 4.28
CA TYR A 90 6.74 2.18 3.06
C TYR A 90 5.91 3.34 2.52
N VAL A 91 5.73 3.35 1.20
CA VAL A 91 4.79 4.22 0.49
C VAL A 91 3.59 3.37 0.08
N LEU A 92 2.38 3.86 0.34
CA LEU A 92 1.15 3.07 0.17
C LEU A 92 0.35 3.58 -1.02
N PRO A 93 0.55 3.07 -2.26
CA PRO A 93 -0.36 3.26 -3.39
C PRO A 93 -1.67 2.49 -3.19
N LEU A 94 -2.79 3.21 -3.09
CA LEU A 94 -4.14 2.65 -3.00
C LEU A 94 -4.86 2.75 -4.36
N LEU A 95 -5.49 1.68 -4.87
CA LEU A 95 -6.22 1.68 -6.15
C LEU A 95 -7.75 1.67 -6.04
N ALA A 96 -8.38 2.69 -6.62
CA ALA A 96 -9.78 2.63 -7.05
C ALA A 96 -9.84 2.86 -8.57
N GLN A 97 -10.01 1.79 -9.35
CA GLN A 97 -9.95 1.72 -10.83
C GLN A 97 -8.65 2.27 -11.46
N ASP A 98 -8.43 3.58 -11.38
CA ASP A 98 -7.27 4.34 -11.89
C ASP A 98 -6.69 5.36 -10.88
N VAL A 99 -7.29 5.57 -9.71
CA VAL A 99 -6.77 6.50 -8.70
C VAL A 99 -5.65 5.83 -7.90
N PHE A 100 -4.47 6.45 -7.85
CA PHE A 100 -3.35 6.03 -7.01
C PHE A 100 -3.22 6.96 -5.80
N VAL A 101 -3.67 6.56 -4.62
CA VAL A 101 -3.44 7.38 -3.41
C VAL A 101 -2.06 7.05 -2.87
N CYS A 102 -1.16 8.03 -2.76
CA CYS A 102 0.15 7.89 -2.13
C CYS A 102 0.13 8.62 -0.78
N ALA A 103 0.24 7.90 0.33
CA ALA A 103 0.36 8.52 1.66
C ALA A 103 1.84 8.73 2.04
N VAL A 104 2.22 9.95 2.43
CA VAL A 104 3.56 10.31 2.91
C VAL A 104 3.44 11.27 4.09
N GLY A 105 4.37 11.21 5.05
CA GLY A 105 4.42 12.21 6.12
C GLY A 105 4.84 13.59 5.62
N ASP A 106 4.29 14.66 6.19
CA ASP A 106 4.63 16.04 5.82
C ASP A 106 6.03 16.50 6.27
N TYR A 107 6.60 15.86 7.28
CA TYR A 107 7.99 16.04 7.76
C TYR A 107 8.96 15.03 7.13
N ASP A 108 8.47 14.15 6.26
CA ASP A 108 9.34 13.28 5.48
C ASP A 108 10.11 14.10 4.44
N THR A 109 11.38 14.39 4.73
CA THR A 109 12.31 15.06 3.81
C THR A 109 13.11 14.08 2.96
N SER A 110 12.83 12.78 3.08
CA SER A 110 13.64 11.70 2.53
C SER A 110 12.95 10.97 1.38
N LEU A 111 12.46 9.75 1.61
CA LEU A 111 11.96 8.84 0.59
C LEU A 111 10.55 9.20 0.11
N GLY A 112 9.72 9.79 0.97
CA GLY A 112 8.34 10.17 0.65
C GLY A 112 8.22 11.16 -0.51
N PRO A 113 8.93 12.31 -0.50
CA PRO A 113 8.89 13.26 -1.61
C PRO A 113 9.34 12.67 -2.95
N THR A 114 10.40 11.84 -2.94
CA THR A 114 10.90 11.19 -4.16
C THR A 114 9.93 10.15 -4.70
N ALA A 115 9.37 9.30 -3.84
CA ALA A 115 8.36 8.34 -4.25
C ALA A 115 7.08 9.02 -4.73
N ALA A 116 6.63 10.08 -4.04
CA ALA A 116 5.51 10.90 -4.46
C ALA A 116 5.74 11.57 -5.82
N ALA A 117 6.95 12.09 -6.07
CA ALA A 117 7.32 12.67 -7.36
C ALA A 117 7.32 11.61 -8.47
N ASN A 118 7.83 10.42 -8.19
CA ASN A 118 7.82 9.30 -9.15
C ASN A 118 6.40 8.77 -9.39
N LEU A 119 5.50 8.86 -8.40
CA LEU A 119 4.10 8.42 -8.52
C LEU A 119 3.22 9.44 -9.25
N ARG A 120 3.60 10.72 -9.32
CA ARG A 120 2.88 11.76 -10.10
C ARG A 120 2.80 11.48 -11.59
N VAL A 121 3.68 10.63 -12.14
CA VAL A 121 3.64 10.24 -13.55
C VAL A 121 2.47 9.29 -13.85
N LEU A 122 1.84 8.72 -12.82
CA LEU A 122 0.68 7.86 -12.98
C LEU A 122 -0.59 8.72 -13.12
N PRO A 123 -1.45 8.44 -14.11
CA PRO A 123 -2.72 9.14 -14.24
C PRO A 123 -3.54 8.98 -12.95
N ASN A 124 -4.19 10.07 -12.51
CA ASN A 124 -5.03 10.13 -11.31
C ASN A 124 -4.31 9.81 -9.98
N ALA A 125 -2.99 9.96 -9.91
CA ALA A 125 -2.26 9.87 -8.63
C ALA A 125 -2.59 11.04 -7.70
N ARG A 126 -3.04 10.73 -6.48
CA ARG A 126 -3.35 11.67 -5.41
C ARG A 126 -2.35 11.50 -4.27
N LEU A 127 -1.55 12.54 -4.04
CA LEU A 127 -0.65 12.58 -2.89
C LEU A 127 -1.41 13.06 -1.66
N HIS A 128 -1.47 12.24 -0.61
CA HIS A 128 -1.97 12.63 0.70
C HIS A 128 -0.80 12.79 1.66
N LYS A 129 -0.65 14.00 2.19
CA LYS A 129 0.32 14.29 3.25
C LYS A 129 -0.33 14.01 4.61
N ILE A 130 0.30 13.16 5.40
CA ILE A 130 -0.10 12.91 6.79
C ILE A 130 0.53 14.01 7.65
N PRO A 131 -0.28 14.80 8.38
CA PRO A 131 0.23 15.93 9.15
C PRO A 131 1.05 15.47 10.35
N ASN A 132 2.09 16.24 10.68
CA ASN A 132 3.01 16.01 11.79
C ASN A 132 3.67 14.61 11.75
N ALA A 133 4.00 14.12 10.56
CA ALA A 133 4.48 12.75 10.38
C ALA A 133 5.74 12.71 9.52
N GLY A 134 6.70 11.87 9.92
CA GLY A 134 7.89 11.56 9.12
C GLY A 134 7.64 10.40 8.15
N HIS A 135 8.72 9.77 7.71
CA HIS A 135 8.65 8.68 6.72
C HIS A 135 7.82 7.47 7.20
N ALA A 136 7.96 7.10 8.48
CA ALA A 136 7.10 6.08 9.12
C ALA A 136 5.78 6.70 9.60
N CYS A 137 5.04 7.31 8.66
CA CYS A 137 3.88 8.15 8.95
C CYS A 137 2.76 7.44 9.73
N HIS A 138 2.59 6.14 9.53
CA HIS A 138 1.67 5.28 10.27
C HIS A 138 2.02 5.14 11.76
N LEU A 139 3.31 5.27 12.15
CA LEU A 139 3.72 5.27 13.55
C LEU A 139 3.64 6.67 14.18
N ASN A 140 3.91 7.71 13.39
CA ASN A 140 3.93 9.09 13.89
C ASN A 140 2.52 9.67 14.05
N ASN A 141 1.60 9.31 13.15
CA ASN A 141 0.21 9.74 13.20
C ASN A 141 -0.72 8.61 12.70
N PRO A 142 -0.92 7.56 13.53
CA PRO A 142 -1.72 6.39 13.17
C PRO A 142 -3.17 6.77 12.83
N GLN A 143 -3.75 7.74 13.56
CA GLN A 143 -5.12 8.17 13.32
C GLN A 143 -5.32 8.76 11.92
N ALA A 144 -4.44 9.67 11.47
CA ALA A 144 -4.53 10.24 10.13
C ALA A 144 -4.20 9.21 9.04
N PHE A 145 -3.29 8.26 9.32
CA PHE A 145 -3.01 7.15 8.41
C PHE A 145 -4.22 6.22 8.24
N GLU A 146 -4.86 5.84 9.35
CA GLU A 146 -6.09 5.05 9.39
C GLU A 146 -7.24 5.77 8.68
N GLU A 147 -7.39 7.09 8.88
CA GLU A 147 -8.40 7.90 8.21
C GLU A 147 -8.21 7.89 6.69
N ILE A 148 -6.98 8.01 6.18
CA ILE A 148 -6.70 7.88 4.74
C ILE A 148 -7.07 6.49 4.24
N CYS A 149 -6.74 5.44 5.00
CA CYS A 149 -7.09 4.06 4.65
C CYS A 149 -8.61 3.86 4.62
N MET A 150 -9.32 4.33 5.64
CA MET A 150 -10.77 4.25 5.76
C MET A 150 -11.46 5.05 4.66
N ASN A 151 -11.06 6.29 4.42
CA ASN A 151 -11.57 7.11 3.32
C ASN A 151 -11.37 6.45 1.97
N PHE A 152 -10.22 5.79 1.77
CA PHE A 152 -10.00 5.00 0.57
C PHE A 152 -10.92 3.79 0.48
N PHE A 153 -11.08 3.02 1.56
CA PHE A 153 -11.98 1.86 1.56
C PHE A 153 -13.45 2.26 1.36
N ASP A 154 -13.89 3.38 1.94
CA ASP A 154 -15.23 3.94 1.75
C ASP A 154 -15.43 4.49 0.33
N LEU A 155 -14.42 5.16 -0.24
CA LEU A 155 -14.42 5.57 -1.65
C LEU A 155 -14.61 4.34 -2.55
N VAL A 156 -13.84 3.28 -2.32
CA VAL A 156 -13.94 2.02 -3.08
C VAL A 156 -15.33 1.40 -2.94
N ARG A 157 -15.94 1.44 -1.74
CA ARG A 157 -17.28 0.87 -1.48
C ARG A 157 -18.39 1.64 -2.20
N ASN A 158 -18.36 2.97 -2.15
CA ASN A 158 -19.44 3.82 -2.65
C ASN A 158 -19.42 4.01 -4.18
N TYR A 159 -18.33 3.66 -4.85
CA TYR A 159 -18.24 3.70 -6.32
C TYR A 159 -19.08 2.63 -7.04
N HIS A 160 -19.66 1.66 -6.33
CA HIS A 160 -20.62 0.70 -6.88
C HIS A 160 -22.08 1.21 -6.91
N ALA A 161 -22.33 2.43 -6.41
CA ALA A 161 -23.68 3.02 -6.35
C ALA A 161 -23.94 4.11 -7.42
N LEU A 162 -23.07 4.25 -8.41
CA LEU A 162 -23.22 5.16 -9.56
C LEU A 162 -23.18 4.39 -10.88
#